data_AF-E1F206-F1
#
_entry.id   AF-E1F206-F1
#
_cell.length_a   1.000
_cell.length_b   1.000
_cell.length_c   1.000
_cell.angle_alpha   90.00
_cell.angle_beta   90.00
_cell.angle_gamma   90.00
#
_symmetry.space_group_name_H-M   'P 1'
#
loop_
_entity.id
_entity.type
_entity.pdbx_description
1 polymer ?
#
loop_
_entity_poly.entity_id
_entity_poly.type
_entity_poly.pdbx_seq_one_letter_code
_entity_poly.pdbx_strand_id
1 'polypeptide(L)'
;MSSQNRVAEFLQVRNQLESNYKDSRGRLKGLVDELSNLKQRAKDCLKKHDREGAKRYLYRMHDIRRQTDLLVMVIKKQQTLISEMDAKLSHVQS
;
A
#
# COMPACT_ATOMS: atom_id res chain seq x y z
N MET A 1 9.59 -30.57 18.81
CA MET A 1 10.14 -29.31 18.27
C MET A 1 10.04 -28.27 19.36
N SER A 2 11.16 -27.64 19.76
CA SER A 2 11.23 -26.77 20.94
C SER A 2 10.43 -25.48 20.72
N SER A 3 9.81 -24.97 21.78
CA SER A 3 9.09 -23.68 21.79
C SER A 3 9.93 -22.52 21.24
N GLN A 4 11.25 -22.59 21.39
CA GLN A 4 12.22 -21.62 20.84
C GLN A 4 12.21 -21.56 19.31
N ASN A 5 12.10 -22.70 18.61
CA ASN A 5 12.03 -22.73 17.15
C ASN A 5 10.74 -22.05 16.65
N ARG A 6 9.63 -22.27 17.37
CA ARG A 6 8.33 -21.67 17.02
C ARG A 6 8.33 -20.15 17.18
N VAL A 7 8.97 -19.62 18.23
CA VAL A 7 9.12 -18.17 18.43
C VAL A 7 9.99 -17.54 17.33
N ALA A 8 11.08 -18.20 16.94
CA ALA A 8 11.94 -17.73 15.86
C ALA A 8 11.20 -17.66 14.51
N GLU A 9 10.41 -18.69 14.19
CA GLU A 9 9.55 -18.72 13.00
C GLU A 9 8.51 -17.58 13.01
N PHE A 10 7.85 -17.34 14.14
CA PHE A 10 6.91 -16.22 14.29
C PHE A 10 7.60 -14.87 14.09
N LEU A 11 8.80 -14.66 14.66
CA LEU A 11 9.56 -13.42 14.47
C LEU A 11 9.98 -13.22 13.01
N GLN A 12 10.40 -14.29 12.33
CA GLN A 12 10.79 -14.22 10.92
C GLN A 12 9.60 -13.81 10.03
N VAL A 13 8.45 -14.44 10.20
CA VAL A 13 7.24 -14.10 9.43
C VAL A 13 6.78 -12.67 9.74
N ARG A 14 6.86 -12.24 11.00
CA ARG A 14 6.49 -10.88 11.43
C ARG A 14 7.39 -9.83 10.79
N ASN A 15 8.70 -10.07 10.77
CA ASN A 15 9.67 -9.18 10.09
C ASN A 15 9.44 -9.10 8.59
N GLN A 16 9.10 -10.22 7.93
CA GLN A 16 8.75 -10.23 6.51
C GLN A 16 7.47 -9.43 6.25
N LEU A 17 6.45 -9.57 7.08
CA LEU A 17 5.22 -8.78 6.97
C LEU A 17 5.47 -7.28 7.17
N GLU A 18 6.33 -6.89 8.11
CA GLU A 18 6.71 -5.49 8.30
C GLU A 18 7.45 -4.92 7.09
N SER A 19 8.37 -5.70 6.49
CA SER A 19 9.04 -5.29 5.25
C SER A 19 8.02 -5.07 4.13
N ASN A 20 7.13 -6.04 3.91
CA ASN A 20 6.08 -5.94 2.90
C ASN A 20 5.13 -4.77 3.17
N TYR A 21 4.84 -4.46 4.43
CA TYR A 21 4.02 -3.31 4.82
C TYR A 21 4.70 -1.98 4.48
N LYS A 22 6.00 -1.86 4.76
CA LYS A 22 6.81 -0.68 4.37
C LYS A 22 6.83 -0.50 2.85
N ASP A 23 7.05 -1.58 2.11
CA ASP A 23 7.05 -1.56 0.64
C ASP A 23 5.68 -1.15 0.08
N SER A 24 4.59 -1.74 0.59
CA SER A 24 3.23 -1.37 0.20
C SER A 24 2.96 0.12 0.45
N ARG A 25 3.38 0.66 1.60
CA ARG A 25 3.24 2.09 1.90
C ARG A 25 4.07 2.97 0.96
N GLY A 26 5.28 2.54 0.60
CA GLY A 26 6.11 3.22 -0.39
C GLY A 26 5.42 3.28 -1.76
N ARG A 27 4.85 2.15 -2.22
CA ARG A 27 4.08 2.08 -3.46
C ARG A 27 2.84 2.96 -3.42
N LEU A 28 2.13 3.00 -2.28
CA LEU A 28 0.95 3.85 -2.10
C LEU A 28 1.30 5.33 -2.25
N LYS A 29 2.41 5.75 -1.66
CA LYS A 29 2.91 7.13 -1.83
C LYS A 29 3.15 7.45 -3.31
N GLY A 30 3.84 6.55 -4.03
CA GLY A 30 4.08 6.71 -5.46
C GLY A 30 2.80 6.87 -6.29
N LEU A 31 1.76 6.07 -6.02
CA LEU A 31 0.47 6.18 -6.71
C LEU A 31 -0.27 7.49 -6.38
N VAL A 32 -0.19 7.96 -5.13
CA VAL A 32 -0.78 9.25 -4.72
C VAL A 32 -0.09 10.43 -5.39
N ASP A 33 1.24 10.38 -5.48
CA ASP A 33 2.04 11.39 -6.18
C ASP A 33 1.71 11.39 -7.68
N GLU A 34 1.56 10.21 -8.29
CA GLU A 34 1.15 10.07 -9.69
C GLU A 34 -0.26 10.62 -9.95
N LEU A 35 -1.23 10.31 -9.08
CA LEU A 35 -2.59 10.88 -9.15
C LEU A 35 -2.57 12.42 -9.08
N SER A 36 -1.72 12.98 -8.23
CA SER A 36 -1.56 14.42 -8.08
C SER A 36 -0.98 15.05 -9.35
N ASN A 37 0.06 14.43 -9.93
CA ASN A 37 0.65 14.85 -11.20
C ASN A 37 -0.36 14.77 -12.35
N LEU A 38 -1.09 13.66 -12.49
CA LEU A 38 -2.11 13.51 -13.53
C LEU A 38 -3.24 14.52 -13.39
N LYS A 39 -3.68 14.81 -12.16
CA LYS A 39 -4.68 15.85 -11.89
C LYS A 39 -4.18 17.22 -12.36
N GLN A 40 -2.91 17.54 -12.13
CA GLN A 40 -2.32 18.78 -12.59
C GLN A 40 -2.24 18.83 -14.13
N ARG A 41 -1.78 17.76 -14.78
CA ARG A 41 -1.73 17.67 -16.25
C ARG A 41 -3.12 17.78 -16.89
N ALA A 42 -4.14 17.17 -16.31
CA ALA A 42 -5.51 17.30 -16.77
C ALA A 42 -6.01 18.75 -16.70
N LYS A 43 -5.72 19.45 -15.58
CA LYS A 43 -6.03 20.89 -15.44
C LYS A 43 -5.30 21.73 -16.49
N ASP A 44 -4.03 21.44 -16.75
CA ASP A 44 -3.23 22.19 -17.72
C ASP A 44 -3.73 21.98 -19.16
N CYS A 45 -4.19 20.78 -19.52
CA CYS A 45 -4.89 20.53 -20.78
C CYS A 45 -6.17 21.36 -20.89
N LEU A 46 -7.00 21.41 -19.84
CA LEU A 46 -8.23 22.22 -19.84
C LEU A 46 -7.95 23.71 -19.99
N LYS A 47 -6.90 24.24 -19.34
CA LYS A 47 -6.45 25.64 -19.52
C LYS A 47 -6.04 25.94 -20.96
N LYS A 48 -5.53 24.95 -21.69
CA LYS A 48 -5.15 25.06 -23.11
C LYS A 48 -6.29 24.70 -24.07
N HIS A 49 -7.52 24.52 -23.57
CA HIS A 49 -8.68 24.05 -24.32
C HIS A 49 -8.51 22.66 -24.98
N ASP A 50 -7.50 21.88 -24.58
CA ASP A 50 -7.27 20.51 -25.02
C ASP A 50 -8.15 19.52 -24.21
N ARG A 51 -9.41 19.38 -24.64
CA ARG A 51 -10.39 18.52 -23.96
C ARG A 51 -10.03 17.04 -24.08
N GLU A 52 -9.47 16.61 -25.21
CA GLU A 52 -9.11 15.20 -25.43
C GLU A 52 -7.88 14.80 -24.60
N GLY A 53 -6.89 15.68 -24.47
CA GLY A 53 -5.77 15.47 -23.54
C GLY A 53 -6.22 15.39 -22.09
N ALA A 54 -7.14 16.26 -21.67
CA ALA A 54 -7.72 16.20 -20.34
C ALA A 54 -8.44 14.86 -20.08
N LYS A 55 -9.26 14.39 -21.03
CA LYS A 55 -9.93 13.07 -20.95
C LYS A 55 -8.91 11.94 -20.79
N ARG A 56 -7.83 11.92 -21.58
CA ARG A 56 -6.79 10.88 -21.49
C ARG A 56 -6.15 10.81 -20.09
N TYR A 57 -5.86 11.96 -19.47
CA TYR A 57 -5.32 11.99 -18.12
C TYR A 57 -6.35 11.54 -17.07
N LEU A 58 -7.62 11.92 -17.22
CA LEU A 58 -8.70 11.48 -16.32
C LEU A 58 -8.92 9.95 -16.40
N TYR A 59 -8.85 9.35 -17.59
CA TYR A 59 -8.92 7.89 -17.73
C TYR A 59 -7.76 7.20 -17.02
N ARG A 60 -6.52 7.69 -17.18
CA ARG A 60 -5.37 7.13 -16.42
C ARG A 60 -5.52 7.27 -14.91
N MET A 61 -6.09 8.39 -14.44
CA MET A 61 -6.36 8.58 -13.01
C MET A 61 -7.36 7.55 -12.47
N HIS A 62 -8.36 7.16 -13.27
CA HIS A 62 -9.33 6.14 -12.87
C HIS A 62 -8.64 4.79 -12.59
N ASP A 63 -7.74 4.37 -13.47
CA ASP A 63 -7.03 3.10 -13.31
C ASP A 63 -6.10 3.11 -12.09
N ILE A 64 -5.39 4.22 -11.87
CA ILE A 64 -4.51 4.37 -10.71
C ILE A 64 -5.31 4.41 -9.41
N ARG A 65 -6.48 5.07 -9.38
CA ARG A 65 -7.36 5.05 -8.19
C ARG A 65 -7.74 3.64 -7.80
N ARG A 66 -8.10 2.79 -8.78
CA ARG A 66 -8.41 1.39 -8.51
C ARG A 66 -7.23 0.63 -7.89
N GLN A 67 -6.01 0.89 -8.37
CA GLN A 67 -4.80 0.29 -7.80
C GLN A 67 -4.54 0.81 -6.37
N THR A 68 -4.72 2.10 -6.14
CA THR A 68 -4.61 2.73 -4.82
C THR A 68 -5.58 2.09 -3.83
N ASP A 69 -6.85 1.89 -4.20
CA ASP A 69 -7.86 1.30 -3.33
C ASP A 69 -7.50 -0.14 -2.94
N LEU A 70 -7.06 -0.95 -3.91
CA LEU A 70 -6.56 -2.31 -3.67
C LEU A 70 -5.37 -2.31 -2.71
N LEU A 71 -4.42 -1.40 -2.92
CA LEU A 71 -3.22 -1.31 -2.10
C LEU A 71 -3.53 -0.86 -0.66
N VAL A 72 -4.50 0.04 -0.49
CA VAL A 72 -5.00 0.43 0.84
C VAL A 72 -5.61 -0.78 1.57
N MET A 73 -6.37 -1.63 0.89
CA MET A 73 -6.89 -2.87 1.50
C MET A 73 -5.77 -3.83 1.90
N VAL A 74 -4.74 -4.00 1.06
CA VAL A 74 -3.56 -4.82 1.37
C VAL A 74 -2.84 -4.28 2.61
N ILE A 75 -2.59 -2.97 2.67
CA ILE A 75 -1.92 -2.31 3.80
C ILE A 75 -2.70 -2.54 5.11
N LYS A 76 -4.03 -2.36 5.08
CA LYS A 76 -4.88 -2.63 6.24
C LYS A 76 -4.77 -4.09 6.69
N LYS A 77 -4.81 -5.05 5.75
CA LYS A 77 -4.68 -6.46 6.08
C LYS A 77 -3.30 -6.81 6.65
N GLN A 78 -2.23 -6.25 6.08
CA GLN A 78 -0.87 -6.40 6.59
C GLN A 78 -0.76 -5.87 8.03
N GLN A 79 -1.32 -4.68 8.31
CA GLN A 79 -1.35 -4.10 9.65
C GLN A 79 -2.09 -4.99 10.65
N THR A 80 -3.27 -5.51 10.29
CA THR A 80 -4.02 -6.45 11.14
C THR A 80 -3.21 -7.71 11.44
N LEU A 81 -2.58 -8.31 10.43
CA LEU A 81 -1.78 -9.52 10.61
C LEU A 81 -0.56 -9.28 11.51
N ILE A 82 0.11 -8.13 11.37
CA ILE A 82 1.23 -7.75 12.26
C ILE A 82 0.73 -7.66 13.71
N SER A 83 -0.39 -6.98 13.96
CA SER A 83 -0.96 -6.88 15.31
C SER A 83 -1.38 -8.24 15.89
N GLU A 84 -1.97 -9.12 15.09
CA GLU A 84 -2.31 -10.49 15.51
C GLU A 84 -1.06 -11.31 15.86
N MET A 85 0.04 -11.12 15.13
CA MET A 85 1.32 -11.78 15.41
C MET A 85 1.98 -11.24 16.66
N ASP A 86 1.99 -9.93 16.85
CA ASP A 86 2.55 -9.29 18.05
C ASP A 86 1.80 -9.77 19.31
N ALA A 87 0.47 -9.92 19.24
CA ALA A 87 -0.34 -10.49 20.33
C ALA A 87 -0.02 -11.98 20.60
N LYS A 88 0.19 -12.79 19.55
CA LYS A 88 0.59 -14.20 19.72
C LYS A 88 2.00 -14.32 20.32
N LEU A 89 2.93 -13.47 19.92
CA LEU A 89 4.29 -13.45 20.44
C LEU A 89 4.32 -13.06 21.92
N SER A 90 3.54 -12.06 22.34
CA SER A 90 3.47 -11.66 23.75
C SER A 90 2.93 -12.78 24.66
N HIS A 91 1.94 -13.54 24.19
CA HIS A 91 1.40 -14.70 24.91
C HIS A 91 2.38 -15.88 25.03
N VAL A 92 3.31 -16.05 24.09
CA VAL A 92 4.30 -17.15 24.12
C VAL A 92 5.55 -16.78 24.93
N GLN A 93 5.80 -15.48 25.12
CA GLN A 93 6.94 -14.95 25.86
C GLN A 93 6.62 -14.62 27.33
N SER A 94 5.34 -14.61 27.71
CA SER A 94 4.87 -14.47 29.11
C SER A 94 4.79 -15.83 29.79
#